data_AF-A0AAE7M630-F1
#
_entry.id   AF-A0AAE7M630-F1
#
_cell.length_a   1.000
_cell.length_b   1.000
_cell.length_c   1.000
_cell.angle_alpha   90.00
_cell.angle_beta   90.00
_cell.angle_gamma   90.00
#
_symmetry.space_group_name_H-M   'P 1'
#
loop_
_entity.id
_entity.type
_entity.pdbx_description
1 polymer ?
#
loop_
_entity_poly.entity_id
_entity_poly.type
_entity_poly.pdbx_seq_one_letter_code
_entity_poly.pdbx_strand_id
1 'polypeptide(L)'
;MTTSDNAACMRTIIDLPEDERAVLDAHCRQRGLSRAAAIREALHLWLQHQQPRSDNVFGLWRDRNTDALTLESELRQEWTR
;
A
#
# COMPACT_ATOMS: atom_id res chain seq x y z
N MET A 1 20.13 -21.25 -11.29
CA MET A 1 19.11 -20.18 -11.22
C MET A 1 17.77 -20.85 -11.00
N THR A 2 17.45 -21.15 -9.74
CA THR A 2 16.22 -21.84 -9.36
C THR A 2 15.05 -20.86 -9.39
N THR A 3 14.04 -21.25 -10.14
CA THR A 3 12.68 -20.71 -10.22
C THR A 3 12.11 -20.50 -8.81
N SER A 4 12.18 -19.27 -8.28
CA SER A 4 11.54 -18.90 -6.99
C SER A 4 10.57 -17.71 -7.07
N ASP A 5 10.38 -17.09 -8.24
CA ASP A 5 9.50 -15.91 -8.34
C ASP A 5 7.99 -16.19 -8.30
N ASN A 6 7.57 -17.47 -8.23
CA ASN A 6 6.15 -17.83 -8.29
C ASN A 6 5.50 -18.08 -6.92
N ALA A 7 6.26 -18.09 -5.83
CA ALA A 7 5.75 -18.50 -4.51
C ALA A 7 4.87 -17.45 -3.81
N ALA A 8 4.87 -16.18 -4.26
CA ALA A 8 4.15 -15.08 -3.61
C ALA A 8 2.93 -14.55 -4.40
N CYS A 9 2.70 -15.00 -5.62
CA CYS A 9 1.61 -14.50 -6.47
C CYS A 9 0.35 -15.37 -6.34
N MET A 10 -0.70 -14.84 -5.71
CA MET A 10 -2.01 -15.50 -5.67
C MET A 10 -2.86 -15.16 -6.91
N ARG A 11 -3.60 -16.16 -7.42
CA ARG A 11 -4.54 -15.96 -8.53
C ARG A 11 -5.92 -15.62 -8.00
N THR A 12 -6.47 -14.49 -8.46
CA THR A 12 -7.83 -14.04 -8.13
C THR A 12 -8.68 -14.09 -9.40
N ILE A 13 -9.89 -14.65 -9.30
CA ILE A 13 -10.89 -14.62 -10.36
C ILE A 13 -11.91 -13.56 -9.96
N ILE A 14 -12.18 -12.63 -10.88
CA ILE A 14 -13.13 -11.54 -10.69
C ILE A 14 -14.10 -11.52 -11.87
N ASP A 15 -15.37 -11.27 -11.58
CA ASP A 15 -16.37 -11.02 -12.59
C ASP A 15 -16.46 -9.51 -12.83
N LEU A 16 -16.42 -9.12 -14.10
CA LEU A 16 -16.52 -7.73 -14.53
C LEU A 16 -17.72 -7.58 -15.47
N PRO A 17 -18.49 -6.50 -15.37
CA PRO A 17 -19.47 -6.11 -16.39
C PRO A 17 -18.81 -6.06 -17.78
N GLU A 18 -19.55 -6.46 -18.81
CA GLU A 18 -19.01 -6.58 -20.17
C GLU A 18 -18.58 -5.22 -20.75
N ASP A 19 -19.29 -4.16 -20.40
CA ASP A 19 -18.97 -2.77 -20.75
C ASP A 19 -17.65 -2.31 -20.10
N GLU A 20 -17.46 -2.58 -18.81
CA GLU A 20 -16.20 -2.28 -18.11
C GLU A 20 -15.03 -3.08 -18.70
N ARG A 21 -15.26 -4.35 -19.02
CA ARG A 21 -14.27 -5.23 -19.67
C ARG A 21 -13.86 -4.68 -21.04
N ALA A 22 -14.81 -4.19 -21.83
CA ALA A 22 -14.54 -3.61 -23.14
C ALA A 22 -13.70 -2.32 -23.06
N VAL A 23 -13.99 -1.46 -22.08
CA VAL A 23 -13.20 -0.25 -21.82
C VAL A 23 -11.77 -0.61 -21.40
N LEU A 24 -11.61 -1.59 -20.52
CA LEU A 24 -10.30 -2.09 -20.10
C LEU A 24 -9.50 -2.63 -21.31
N ASP A 25 -10.12 -3.44 -22.16
CA ASP A 25 -9.50 -4.00 -23.35
C ASP A 25 -9.01 -2.90 -24.32
N ALA A 26 -9.83 -1.86 -24.54
CA ALA A 26 -9.45 -0.74 -25.38
C ALA A 26 -8.24 0.02 -24.82
N HIS A 27 -8.23 0.27 -23.51
CA HIS A 27 -7.12 0.95 -22.84
C HIS A 27 -5.82 0.11 -22.86
N CYS A 28 -5.94 -1.21 -22.62
CA CYS A 28 -4.82 -2.15 -22.73
C CYS A 28 -4.21 -2.15 -24.13
N ARG A 29 -5.04 -2.16 -25.18
CA ARG A 29 -4.57 -2.10 -26.59
C ARG A 29 -3.83 -0.79 -26.89
N GLN A 30 -4.36 0.35 -26.44
CA GLN A 30 -3.72 1.64 -26.66
C GLN A 30 -2.35 1.75 -25.96
N ARG A 31 -2.22 1.20 -24.75
CA ARG A 31 -0.96 1.25 -23.97
C ARG A 31 -0.01 0.07 -24.19
N GLY A 32 -0.41 -0.95 -24.96
CA GLY A 32 0.38 -2.17 -25.15
C GLY A 32 0.54 -3.00 -23.86
N LEU A 33 -0.44 -2.95 -22.96
CA LEU A 33 -0.41 -3.63 -21.65
C LEU A 33 -1.29 -4.89 -21.65
N SER A 34 -0.90 -5.89 -20.87
CA SER A 34 -1.81 -7.01 -20.57
C SER A 34 -2.93 -6.56 -19.61
N ARG A 35 -4.11 -7.18 -19.72
CA ARG A 35 -5.23 -6.97 -18.79
C ARG A 35 -4.80 -7.11 -17.33
N ALA A 36 -4.03 -8.16 -17.03
CA ALA A 36 -3.56 -8.41 -15.67
C ALA A 36 -2.59 -7.32 -15.17
N ALA A 37 -1.76 -6.75 -16.04
CA ALA A 37 -0.90 -5.62 -15.67
C ALA A 37 -1.72 -4.36 -15.37
N ALA A 38 -2.72 -4.04 -16.20
CA ALA A 38 -3.60 -2.90 -15.98
C ALA A 38 -4.42 -3.03 -14.68
N ILE A 39 -4.94 -4.22 -14.36
CA ILE A 39 -5.65 -4.45 -13.10
C ILE A 39 -4.71 -4.33 -11.89
N ARG A 40 -3.47 -4.82 -11.98
CA ARG A 40 -2.48 -4.63 -10.90
C ARG A 40 -2.13 -3.15 -10.68
N GLU A 41 -1.96 -2.39 -11.77
CA GLU A 41 -1.72 -0.94 -11.71
C GLU A 41 -2.91 -0.22 -11.05
N ALA A 42 -4.13 -0.51 -11.47
CA ALA A 42 -5.35 0.05 -10.90
C ALA A 42 -5.51 -0.30 -9.41
N LEU A 43 -5.25 -1.55 -9.03
CA LEU A 43 -5.29 -1.99 -7.63
C LEU A 43 -4.24 -1.26 -6.79
N HIS A 44 -3.03 -1.09 -7.30
CA HIS A 44 -1.96 -0.38 -6.60
C HIS A 44 -2.34 1.08 -6.34
N LEU A 45 -2.86 1.78 -7.36
CA LEU A 45 -3.33 3.15 -7.22
C LEU A 45 -4.49 3.25 -6.24
N TRP A 46 -5.46 2.33 -6.33
CA TRP A 46 -6.58 2.29 -5.40
C TRP A 46 -6.12 2.11 -3.95
N LEU A 47 -5.21 1.16 -3.69
CA LEU A 47 -4.65 0.93 -2.35
C LEU A 47 -3.88 2.14 -1.81
N GLN A 48 -3.12 2.83 -2.66
CA GLN A 48 -2.44 4.08 -2.27
C GLN A 48 -3.44 5.14 -1.82
N HIS A 49 -4.59 5.27 -2.50
CA HIS A 49 -5.65 6.19 -2.11
C HIS A 49 -6.38 5.79 -0.82
N GLN A 50 -6.42 4.49 -0.48
CA GLN A 50 -7.03 4.00 0.75
C GLN A 50 -6.10 4.06 1.96
N GLN A 51 -4.79 4.22 1.77
CA GLN A 51 -3.90 4.43 2.91
C GLN A 51 -4.30 5.73 3.59
N PRO A 52 -4.54 5.72 4.92
CA PRO A 52 -4.80 6.94 5.64
C PRO A 52 -3.61 7.85 5.37
N ARG A 53 -3.89 8.98 4.71
CA ARG A 53 -2.92 10.07 4.57
C ARG A 53 -2.43 10.34 5.98
N SER A 54 -1.20 9.96 6.25
CA SER A 54 -0.47 10.36 7.45
C SER A 54 -0.17 11.86 7.40
N ASP A 55 -1.01 12.69 6.78
CA ASP A 55 -0.87 14.14 6.69
C ASP A 55 -0.93 14.80 8.08
N ASN A 56 -1.23 14.03 9.13
CA ASN A 56 -1.12 14.43 10.53
C ASN A 56 0.11 13.82 11.25
N VAL A 57 1.26 13.62 10.58
CA VAL A 57 2.50 13.22 11.28
C VAL A 57 2.96 14.31 12.26
N PHE A 58 2.69 15.58 11.95
CA PHE A 58 2.96 16.69 12.85
C PHE A 58 1.86 16.80 13.90
N GLY A 59 2.19 16.52 15.16
CA GLY A 59 1.23 16.60 16.27
C GLY A 59 0.63 15.27 16.71
N LEU A 60 1.10 14.12 16.18
CA LEU A 60 0.72 12.78 16.68
C LEU A 60 0.99 12.60 18.19
N TRP A 61 1.89 13.41 18.74
CA TRP A 61 2.28 13.43 20.15
C TRP A 61 1.47 14.44 20.99
N ARG A 62 0.67 15.31 20.36
CA ARG A 62 -0.09 16.37 21.05
C ARG A 62 -1.09 15.81 22.07
N ASP A 63 -1.74 14.71 21.73
CA ASP A 63 -2.77 14.09 22.58
C ASP A 63 -2.18 13.05 23.55
N ARG A 64 -0.86 12.81 23.50
CA ARG A 64 -0.17 12.00 24.52
C ARG A 64 0.14 12.89 25.71
N ASN A 65 -0.56 12.68 26.83
CA ASN A 65 -0.31 13.36 28.09
C ASN A 65 0.94 12.82 28.80
N THR A 66 2.05 12.70 28.08
CA THR A 66 3.33 12.22 28.61
C THR A 66 4.33 13.34 28.47
N ASP A 67 4.90 13.77 29.59
CA ASP A 67 5.98 14.75 29.60
C ASP A 67 7.20 14.20 28.84
N ALA A 68 7.67 14.98 27.87
CA ALA A 68 8.75 14.59 26.98
C ALA A 68 10.07 14.35 27.72
N LEU A 69 10.33 15.09 28.79
CA LEU A 69 11.56 14.95 29.60
C LEU A 69 11.53 13.70 30.46
N THR A 70 10.36 13.34 30.98
CA THR A 70 10.15 12.09 31.71
C THR A 70 10.38 10.89 30.79
N LEU A 71 9.77 10.90 29.59
CA LEU A 71 9.95 9.82 28.60
C LEU A 71 11.40 9.68 28.14
N GLU A 72 12.10 10.80 27.89
CA GLU A 72 13.51 10.78 27.51
C GLU A 72 14.37 10.14 28.60
N SER A 73 14.10 10.50 29.86
CA SER A 73 14.84 9.99 31.02
C SER A 73 14.64 8.49 31.20
N GLU A 74 13.43 7.98 31.03
CA GLU A 74 13.12 6.54 31.06
C GLU A 74 13.86 5.78 29.95
N LEU A 75 13.79 6.27 28.70
CA LEU A 75 14.48 5.63 27.56
C LEU A 75 16.00 5.61 27.71
N ARG A 76 16.62 6.68 28.26
CA ARG A 76 18.07 6.72 28.50
C ARG A 76 18.53 5.76 29.60
N GLN A 77 17.67 5.49 30.59
CA GLN A 77 18.00 4.54 31.65
C GLN A 77 18.12 3.11 31.10
N GLU A 78 17.42 2.77 30.02
CA GLU A 78 17.54 1.45 29.37
C GLU A 78 18.92 1.18 28.77
N TRP A 79 19.70 2.21 28.42
CA TRP A 79 21.03 2.08 27.81
C TRP A 79 22.18 2.10 28.82
N THR A 80 21.90 2.39 30.08
CA THR A 80 22.92 2.50 31.15
C THR A 80 23.02 1.20 31.97
N ARG A 81 22.43 0.10 31.48
CA ARG A 81 22.48 -1.22 32.10
C ARG A 81 23.38 -2.19 31.34
#